data_AF-A0A8T6N600-F1
#
_entry.id   AF-A0A8T6N600-F1
#
_cell.length_a   1.000
_cell.length_b   1.000
_cell.length_c   1.000
_cell.angle_alpha   90.00
_cell.angle_beta   90.00
_cell.angle_gamma   90.00
#
_symmetry.space_group_name_H-M   'P 1'
#
loop_
_entity.id
_entity.type
_entity.pdbx_description
1 polymer ?
#
loop_
_entity_poly.entity_id
_entity_poly.type
_entity_poly.pdbx_seq_one_letter_code
_entity_poly.pdbx_strand_id
1 'polypeptide(L)' 'MYLMASYAYYYGCDPIMTDGEFDQLAVHLLENYDRYKSHPHCPTEDDLRAGTYLGDYPTIVKVALEQYRKIM' A
#
# COMPACT_ATOMS: atom_id res chain seq x y z
N MET A 1 3.59 -4.39 -0.34
CA MET A 1 3.42 -3.63 -1.59
C MET A 1 2.47 -2.45 -1.42
N TYR A 2 1.18 -2.69 -1.12
CA TYR A 2 0.17 -1.61 -1.01
C TYR A 2 0.59 -0.44 -0.10
N LEU A 3 1.03 -0.71 1.14
CA LEU A 3 1.51 0.33 2.05
C LEU A 3 2.75 1.09 1.52
N MET A 4 3.65 0.42 0.80
CA MET A 4 4.81 1.09 0.19
C MET A 4 4.38 2.03 -0.93
N ALA A 5 3.44 1.60 -1.78
CA ALA A 5 2.91 2.41 -2.87
C ALA A 5 2.16 3.64 -2.34
N SER A 6 1.29 3.45 -1.34
CA SER A 6 0.58 4.55 -0.67
C SER A 6 1.57 5.52 0.00
N TYR A 7 2.59 5.02 0.70
CA TYR A 7 3.63 5.87 1.29
C TYR A 7 4.41 6.67 0.23
N ALA A 8 4.82 6.01 -0.85
CA ALA A 8 5.54 6.63 -1.96
C ALA A 8 4.72 7.74 -2.63
N TYR A 9 3.41 7.54 -2.78
CA TYR A 9 2.47 8.52 -3.32
C TYR A 9 2.34 9.74 -2.40
N TYR A 10 1.97 9.53 -1.12
CA TYR A 10 1.63 10.64 -0.21
C TYR A 10 2.84 11.37 0.37
N TYR A 11 3.95 10.69 0.64
CA TYR A 11 5.12 11.28 1.30
C TYR A 11 6.33 11.42 0.39
N GLY A 12 6.41 10.63 -0.68
CA GLY A 12 7.54 10.63 -1.60
C GLY A 12 7.38 11.58 -2.79
N CYS A 13 6.15 11.94 -3.17
CA CYS A 13 5.83 12.54 -4.47
C CYS A 13 6.50 11.80 -5.65
N ASP A 14 6.70 10.50 -5.49
CA ASP A 14 7.43 9.63 -6.42
C ASP A 14 6.80 8.23 -6.37
N PRO A 15 5.62 8.06 -7.00
CA PRO A 15 4.87 6.81 -7.00
C PRO A 15 5.67 5.67 -7.63
N ILE A 16 5.65 4.49 -7.01
CA ILE A 16 6.33 3.28 -7.52
C ILE A 16 5.46 2.42 -8.45
N MET A 17 4.21 2.85 -8.67
CA MET A 17 3.25 2.24 -9.58
C MET A 17 2.27 3.31 -10.06
N THR A 18 1.58 3.03 -11.16
CA THR A 18 0.52 3.89 -11.68
C THR A 18 -0.74 3.82 -10.80
N ASP A 19 -1.58 4.86 -10.86
CA ASP A 19 -2.86 4.89 -10.13
C ASP A 19 -3.73 3.66 -10.46
N GLY A 20 -3.78 3.25 -11.73
CA GLY A 20 -4.55 2.07 -12.14
C GLY A 20 -4.03 0.75 -11.56
N GLU A 21 -2.70 0.59 -11.44
CA GLU A 21 -2.11 -0.58 -10.78
C GLU A 21 -2.37 -0.56 -9.26
N PHE A 22 -2.36 0.62 -8.65
CA PHE A 22 -2.67 0.80 -7.24
C PHE A 22 -4.13 0.46 -6.93
N ASP A 23 -5.07 0.94 -7.75
CA ASP A 23 -6.50 0.63 -7.64
C ASP A 23 -6.76 -0.88 -7.79
N GLN A 24 -6.12 -1.52 -8.76
CA GLN A 24 -6.22 -2.97 -8.94
C GLN A 24 -5.67 -3.74 -7.73
N LEU A 25 -4.59 -3.26 -7.12
CA LEU A 25 -4.05 -3.84 -5.90
C LEU A 25 -5.01 -3.69 -4.71
N ALA A 26 -5.71 -2.54 -4.60
CA ALA A 26 -6.73 -2.32 -3.58
C ALA A 26 -7.89 -3.31 -3.73
N VAL A 27 -8.40 -3.47 -4.96
CA VAL A 27 -9.46 -4.45 -5.29
C VAL A 27 -9.02 -5.87 -4.95
N HIS A 28 -7.81 -6.26 -5.36
CA HIS A 28 -7.28 -7.59 -5.07
C HIS A 28 -7.20 -7.89 -3.56
N LEU A 29 -6.74 -6.90 -2.77
CA LEU A 29 -6.69 -7.02 -1.32
C LEU A 29 -8.09 -7.13 -0.71
N LEU A 30 -9.07 -6.37 -1.22
CA LEU A 30 -10.45 -6.40 -0.75
C LEU A 30 -11.13 -7.75 -1.04
N GLU A 31 -10.95 -8.29 -2.24
CA GLU A 31 -11.49 -9.60 -2.64
C GLU A 31 -10.95 -10.76 -1.77
N ASN A 32 -9.75 -10.58 -1.22
CA ASN A 32 -9.07 -11.60 -0.43
C ASN A 32 -8.89 -11.15 1.03
N TYR A 33 -9.69 -10.18 1.50
CA TYR A 33 -9.46 -9.47 2.76
C TYR A 33 -9.31 -10.38 3.98
N ASP A 34 -10.14 -11.43 4.07
CA ASP A 34 -10.09 -12.42 5.15
C ASP A 34 -8.74 -13.11 5.31
N ARG A 35 -7.93 -13.18 4.23
CA ARG A 35 -6.59 -13.76 4.24
C ARG A 35 -5.56 -12.85 4.90
N TYR A 36 -5.73 -11.53 4.84
CA TYR A 36 -4.71 -10.56 5.26
C TYR A 36 -5.12 -9.68 6.43
N LYS A 37 -6.40 -9.63 6.80
CA LYS A 37 -6.93 -8.77 7.87
C LYS A 37 -6.26 -8.95 9.23
N SER A 38 -5.58 -10.07 9.46
CA SER A 38 -4.79 -10.34 10.67
C SER A 38 -3.40 -9.70 10.66
N HIS A 39 -2.93 -9.19 9.51
CA HIS A 39 -1.64 -8.55 9.41
C HIS A 39 -1.68 -7.19 10.14
N PRO A 40 -0.66 -6.89 10.97
CA PRO A 40 -0.53 -5.56 11.56
C PRO A 40 -0.52 -4.48 10.48
N HIS A 41 -1.30 -3.41 10.66
CA HIS A 41 -1.46 -2.31 9.69
C HIS A 41 -2.14 -2.71 8.36
N CYS A 42 -2.95 -3.78 8.33
CA CYS A 42 -3.85 -4.02 7.21
C CYS A 42 -4.83 -2.84 7.07
N PRO A 43 -4.95 -2.21 5.88
CA PRO A 43 -5.98 -1.21 5.62
C PRO A 43 -7.36 -1.76 5.92
N THR A 44 -8.30 -0.91 6.32
CA THR A 44 -9.69 -1.34 6.50
C THR A 44 -10.34 -1.66 5.15
N GLU A 45 -11.46 -2.39 5.15
CA GLU A 45 -12.22 -2.59 3.91
C GLU A 45 -12.65 -1.28 3.25
N ASP A 46 -12.93 -0.25 4.07
CA ASP A 46 -13.35 1.07 3.56
C ASP A 46 -12.17 1.83 2.95
N ASP A 47 -10.96 1.73 3.52
CA ASP A 47 -9.74 2.25 2.90
C ASP A 47 -9.51 1.63 1.52
N LEU A 48 -9.67 0.31 1.42
CA LEU A 48 -9.50 -0.43 0.16
C LEU A 48 -10.59 -0.10 -0.87
N ARG A 49 -11.85 0.05 -0.45
CA ARG A 49 -12.95 0.50 -1.34
C ARG A 49 -12.73 1.92 -1.85
N ALA A 50 -12.15 2.77 -1.02
CA ALA A 50 -11.83 4.15 -1.37
C ALA A 50 -10.54 4.27 -2.22
N GLY A 51 -9.75 3.21 -2.35
CA GLY A 51 -8.48 3.24 -3.09
C GLY A 51 -7.45 4.17 -2.42
N THR A 52 -7.43 4.22 -1.09
CA THR A 52 -6.51 5.10 -0.36
C THR A 52 -6.04 4.44 0.95
N TYR A 53 -5.00 5.00 1.56
CA TYR A 53 -4.59 4.66 2.91
C TYR A 53 -3.91 5.85 3.59
N LEU A 54 -4.56 6.38 4.62
CA LEU A 54 -4.10 7.54 5.40
C LEU A 54 -3.74 7.17 6.85
N GLY A 55 -3.59 5.87 7.12
CA GLY A 55 -3.18 5.35 8.42
C GLY A 55 -1.68 5.46 8.69
N ASP A 56 -1.25 4.80 9.76
CA ASP A 56 0.15 4.82 10.19
C ASP A 56 1.03 3.89 9.36
N TYR A 57 2.16 4.42 8.89
CA TYR A 57 3.17 3.67 8.17
C TYR A 57 4.27 3.19 9.14
N PRO A 58 4.39 1.87 9.42
CA PRO A 58 5.48 1.38 10.26
C PRO A 58 6.83 1.57 9.55
N THR A 59 7.91 1.74 10.32
CA THR A 59 9.27 1.99 9.80
C THR A 59 9.71 0.99 8.73
N ILE A 60 9.26 -0.27 8.82
CA ILE A 60 9.54 -1.32 7.83
C ILE A 60 9.05 -0.95 6.43
N VAL A 61 7.97 -0.19 6.28
CA VAL A 61 7.45 0.25 4.97
C VAL A 61 8.42 1.20 4.29
N LYS A 62 8.96 2.17 5.05
CA LYS A 62 9.95 3.12 4.53
C LYS A 62 11.23 2.40 4.09
N VAL A 63 11.75 1.52 4.95
CA VAL A 63 12.96 0.74 4.65
C VAL A 63 12.74 -0.18 3.44
N ALA A 64 11.60 -0.85 3.36
CA ALA A 64 11.26 -1.72 2.23
C ALA A 64 11.15 -0.93 0.92
N LEU A 65 10.56 0.27 0.94
CA LEU A 65 10.51 1.15 -0.23
C LEU A 65 11.91 1.57 -0.70
N GLU A 66 12.78 1.98 0.21
CA GLU A 66 14.16 2.36 -0.11
C GLU A 66 14.95 1.18 -0.72
N GLN A 67 14.73 -0.04 -0.24
CA GLN A 67 15.36 -1.23 -0.82
C GLN A 67 14.77 -1.58 -2.18
N TYR A 68 13.44 -1.50 -2.33
CA TYR A 68 12.76 -1.76 -3.60
C TYR A 68 13.29 -0.86 -4.72
N ARG A 69 13.48 0.43 -4.43
CA ARG A 69 14.05 1.42 -5.37
C ARG A 69 15.50 1.17 -5.77
N LYS A 70 16.27 0.37 -5.03
CA LYS A 70 17.65 0.03 -5.41
C LYS A 70 17.73 -1.14 -6.39
N ILE A 71 16.66 -1.91 -6.52
CA ILE A 71 16.61 -3.14 -7.33
C ILE A 71 15.90 -2.90 -8.67
N MET A 72 15.01 -1.90 -8.71
CA MET A 72 14.37 -1.39 -9.93
C MET A 72 15.31 -0.46 -10.70
#